data_AF-A0A1W1BXV9-F1
#
_entry.id   AF-A0A1W1BXV9-F1
#
_cell.length_a   1.000
_cell.length_b   1.000
_cell.length_c   1.000
_cell.angle_alpha   90.00
_cell.angle_beta   90.00
_cell.angle_gamma   90.00
#
_symmetry.space_group_name_H-M   'P 1'
#
loop_
_entity.id
_entity.type
_entity.pdbx_description
1 polymer ?
#
loop_
_entity_poly.entity_id
_entity_poly.type
_entity_poly.pdbx_seq_one_letter_code
_entity_poly.pdbx_strand_id
1 'polypeptide(L)'
;MYYGLSLLFDSDFDKALWSLPPPSSTRRLSSLNGERLEILYHFQYTPQSWREWQRLASIKIQIKRLLPDVEFGDECFIDEVQKVYTIAELGRYFPDFIKFHKPLYPSGKEDFMRSLTIYAQRLYYEKQLYYEAVIVMAIHFNTKGGYGYSFRELNAKAKAIMELDRDKWKVKLTDKELKEAHSKGGKKRVQQKREQFAKLKERALQMRKEGMTLKAISEALEVSLRTVHNWKLPKNSSTKTSSKTDHRDTKKR
;
A
#
# COMPACT_ATOMS: atom_id res chain seq x y z
N MET A 1 -28.49 11.31 11.02
CA MET A 1 -28.15 10.57 9.79
C MET A 1 -27.59 9.22 10.23
N TYR A 2 -28.29 8.13 9.94
CA TYR A 2 -27.85 6.79 10.31
C TYR A 2 -27.20 6.14 9.10
N TYR A 3 -26.03 5.53 9.31
CA TYR A 3 -25.36 4.74 8.29
C TYR A 3 -25.96 3.34 8.27
N GLY A 4 -26.05 2.70 7.10
CA GLY A 4 -26.59 1.36 6.98
C GLY A 4 -26.03 0.56 5.81
N LEU A 5 -26.40 -0.72 5.76
CA LEU A 5 -26.17 -1.60 4.62
C LEU A 5 -27.48 -1.79 3.86
N SER A 6 -27.49 -1.48 2.57
CA SER A 6 -28.55 -1.86 1.64
C SER A 6 -28.12 -3.08 0.83
N LEU A 7 -28.99 -4.10 0.79
CA LEU A 7 -28.85 -5.31 0.01
C LEU A 7 -29.99 -5.35 -1.02
N LEU A 8 -29.65 -5.49 -2.28
CA LEU A 8 -30.59 -5.59 -3.40
C LEU A 8 -30.49 -6.99 -4.01
N PHE A 9 -31.64 -7.61 -4.25
CA PHE A 9 -31.73 -8.93 -4.88
C PHE A 9 -33.03 -9.07 -5.66
N ASP A 10 -33.01 -9.98 -6.63
CA ASP A 10 -34.20 -10.30 -7.43
C ASP A 10 -35.16 -11.19 -6.62
N SER A 11 -36.47 -11.05 -6.86
CA SER A 11 -37.57 -11.55 -6.02
C SER A 11 -37.54 -13.04 -5.66
N ASP A 12 -36.84 -13.87 -6.44
CA ASP A 12 -36.87 -15.33 -6.33
C ASP A 12 -36.00 -15.87 -5.17
N PHE A 13 -35.24 -15.00 -4.50
CA PHE A 13 -34.24 -15.35 -3.48
C PHE A 13 -34.78 -15.59 -2.06
N ASP A 14 -36.09 -15.82 -1.90
CA ASP A 14 -36.78 -15.82 -0.61
C ASP A 14 -36.23 -16.86 0.40
N LYS A 15 -35.70 -18.01 -0.06
CA LYS A 15 -35.10 -19.03 0.82
C LYS A 15 -33.74 -18.64 1.39
N ALA A 16 -32.94 -17.89 0.64
CA ALA A 16 -31.58 -17.55 1.06
C ALA A 16 -31.56 -16.45 2.14
N LEU A 17 -32.65 -15.67 2.23
CA LEU A 17 -32.88 -14.67 3.28
C LEU A 17 -32.95 -15.26 4.69
N TRP A 18 -33.31 -16.54 4.82
CA TRP A 18 -33.44 -17.21 6.11
C TRP A 18 -32.07 -17.41 6.79
N SER A 19 -30.99 -17.34 6.01
CA SER A 19 -29.61 -17.40 6.52
C SER A 19 -29.09 -16.04 7.01
N LEU A 20 -29.81 -14.95 6.73
CA LEU A 20 -29.43 -13.62 7.14
C LEU A 20 -30.06 -13.24 8.49
N PRO A 21 -29.42 -12.37 9.29
CA PRO A 21 -30.05 -11.81 10.47
C PRO A 21 -31.30 -11.00 10.10
N PRO A 22 -32.28 -10.88 11.02
CA PRO A 22 -33.50 -10.12 10.75
C PRO A 22 -33.20 -8.69 10.27
N PRO A 23 -33.78 -8.22 9.16
CA PRO A 23 -33.48 -6.90 8.63
C PRO A 23 -34.05 -5.79 9.53
N SER A 24 -33.53 -4.58 9.38
CA SER A 24 -34.10 -3.37 9.99
C SER A 24 -35.35 -2.89 9.27
N SER A 25 -35.41 -3.11 7.96
CA SER A 25 -36.54 -2.81 7.08
C SER A 25 -36.39 -3.63 5.81
N THR A 26 -37.51 -3.94 5.19
CA THR A 26 -37.58 -4.62 3.90
C THR A 26 -38.52 -3.84 3.00
N ARG A 27 -38.10 -3.56 1.76
CA ARG A 27 -38.90 -2.81 0.78
C ARG A 27 -38.91 -3.53 -0.55
N ARG A 28 -40.08 -3.62 -1.18
CA ARG A 28 -40.18 -4.07 -2.58
C ARG A 28 -40.00 -2.86 -3.50
N LEU A 29 -39.08 -2.98 -4.44
CA LEU A 29 -38.78 -1.98 -5.45
C LEU A 29 -39.22 -2.53 -6.81
N SER A 30 -40.12 -1.82 -7.47
CA SER A 30 -40.48 -2.11 -8.85
C SER A 30 -39.36 -1.58 -9.76
N SER A 31 -38.67 -2.45 -10.49
CA SER A 31 -37.67 -2.07 -11.48
C SER A 31 -38.18 -2.37 -12.89
N LEU A 32 -37.61 -1.70 -13.92
CA LEU A 32 -37.93 -1.95 -15.33
C LEU A 32 -37.73 -3.42 -15.76
N ASN A 33 -36.91 -4.18 -15.02
CA ASN A 33 -36.53 -5.56 -15.31
C ASN A 33 -37.16 -6.59 -14.34
N GLY A 34 -38.13 -6.19 -13.51
CA GLY A 34 -38.78 -7.06 -12.52
C GLY A 34 -38.86 -6.45 -11.12
N GLU A 35 -39.41 -7.21 -10.17
CA GLU A 35 -39.42 -6.82 -8.76
C GLU A 35 -38.09 -7.16 -8.07
N ARG A 36 -37.49 -6.15 -7.44
CA ARG A 36 -36.33 -6.32 -6.56
C ARG A 36 -36.75 -6.14 -5.11
N LEU A 37 -36.15 -6.90 -4.22
CA LEU A 37 -36.34 -6.73 -2.80
C LEU A 37 -35.09 -6.06 -2.23
N GLU A 38 -35.30 -4.99 -1.47
CA GLU A 38 -34.27 -4.26 -0.76
C GLU A 38 -34.35 -4.60 0.72
N ILE A 39 -33.25 -5.11 1.28
CA ILE A 39 -33.07 -5.36 2.70
C ILE A 39 -32.10 -4.35 3.27
N LEU A 40 -32.48 -3.78 4.41
CA LEU A 40 -31.76 -2.68 5.02
C LEU A 40 -31.32 -3.08 6.43
N TYR A 41 -30.06 -2.82 6.77
CA TYR A 41 -29.52 -2.92 8.14
C TYR A 41 -29.05 -1.54 8.59
N HIS A 42 -29.74 -0.95 9.57
CA HIS A 42 -29.38 0.35 10.12
C HIS A 42 -28.42 0.20 11.28
N PHE A 43 -27.41 1.06 11.32
CA PHE A 43 -26.52 1.13 12.47
C PHE A 43 -26.86 2.29 13.39
N GLN A 44 -26.66 2.06 14.69
CA GLN A 44 -26.83 3.06 15.74
C GLN A 44 -25.96 4.30 15.51
N TYR A 45 -24.79 4.12 14.89
CA TYR A 45 -23.86 5.20 14.58
C TYR A 45 -23.04 4.88 13.32
N THR A 46 -22.53 5.92 12.67
CA THR A 46 -21.57 5.78 11.55
C THR A 46 -20.24 5.23 12.06
N PRO A 47 -19.60 4.24 11.39
CA PRO A 47 -18.34 3.68 11.86
C PRO A 47 -17.27 4.76 12.10
N GLN A 48 -16.62 4.74 13.27
CA GLN A 48 -15.69 5.79 13.73
C GLN A 48 -14.22 5.35 13.67
N SER A 49 -13.96 4.03 13.59
CA SER A 49 -12.60 3.49 13.58
C SER A 49 -12.32 2.61 12.37
N TRP A 50 -11.04 2.48 12.01
CA TRP A 50 -10.63 1.56 10.94
C TRP A 50 -11.04 0.10 11.21
N ARG A 51 -11.13 -0.32 12.49
CA ARG A 51 -11.56 -1.68 12.86
C ARG A 51 -13.05 -1.89 12.58
N GLU A 52 -13.88 -0.89 12.85
CA GLU A 52 -15.31 -0.94 12.57
C GLU A 52 -15.59 -0.93 11.07
N TRP A 53 -14.91 -0.06 10.32
CA TRP A 53 -14.97 -0.07 8.85
C TRP A 53 -14.51 -1.43 8.28
N GLN A 54 -13.47 -2.05 8.85
CA GLN A 54 -13.01 -3.37 8.42
C GLN A 54 -14.01 -4.47 8.78
N ARG A 55 -14.65 -4.38 9.95
CA ARG A 55 -15.71 -5.31 10.33
C ARG A 55 -16.87 -5.23 9.35
N LEU A 56 -17.25 -4.01 8.96
CA LEU A 56 -18.30 -3.79 7.98
C LEU A 56 -17.96 -4.37 6.60
N ALA A 57 -16.74 -4.13 6.12
CA ALA A 57 -16.25 -4.74 4.88
C ALA A 57 -16.26 -6.28 4.97
N SER A 58 -15.88 -6.84 6.13
CA SER A 58 -15.90 -8.29 6.38
C SER A 58 -17.32 -8.86 6.36
N ILE A 59 -18.30 -8.12 6.89
CA ILE A 59 -19.73 -8.47 6.82
C ILE A 59 -20.18 -8.51 5.36
N LYS A 60 -19.91 -7.45 4.57
CA LYS A 60 -20.27 -7.42 3.13
C LYS A 60 -19.68 -8.60 2.36
N ILE A 61 -18.40 -8.92 2.57
CA ILE A 61 -17.76 -10.06 1.89
C ILE A 61 -18.42 -11.39 2.30
N GLN A 62 -18.76 -11.58 3.58
CA GLN A 62 -19.44 -12.79 4.04
C GLN A 62 -20.86 -12.90 3.46
N ILE A 63 -21.61 -11.80 3.43
CA ILE A 63 -22.93 -11.76 2.78
C ILE A 63 -22.81 -12.12 1.29
N LYS A 64 -21.85 -11.55 0.56
CA LYS A 64 -21.62 -11.87 -0.86
C LYS A 64 -21.21 -13.32 -1.09
N ARG A 65 -20.58 -13.98 -0.12
CA ARG A 65 -20.26 -15.42 -0.18
C ARG A 65 -21.50 -16.29 0.01
N LEU A 66 -22.41 -15.88 0.90
CA LEU A 66 -23.68 -16.57 1.12
C LEU A 66 -24.66 -16.34 -0.04
N LEU A 67 -24.66 -15.11 -0.58
CA LEU A 67 -25.55 -14.63 -1.64
C LEU A 67 -24.71 -14.06 -2.80
N PRO A 68 -24.24 -14.90 -3.74
CA PRO A 68 -23.37 -14.47 -4.83
C PRO A 68 -23.95 -13.36 -5.70
N ASP A 69 -25.28 -13.31 -5.84
CA ASP A 69 -25.98 -12.38 -6.73
C ASP A 69 -26.41 -11.08 -6.03
N VAL A 70 -26.13 -10.93 -4.72
CA VAL A 70 -26.52 -9.72 -3.98
C VAL A 70 -25.77 -8.49 -4.49
N GLU A 71 -26.51 -7.42 -4.78
CA GLU A 71 -25.95 -6.10 -5.05
C GLU A 71 -25.99 -5.29 -3.75
N PHE A 72 -24.93 -4.51 -3.49
CA PHE A 72 -24.93 -3.60 -2.35
C PHE A 72 -25.34 -2.22 -2.84
N GLY A 73 -26.40 -1.67 -2.26
CA GLY A 73 -26.82 -0.30 -2.51
C GLY A 73 -25.91 0.72 -1.85
N ASP A 74 -25.96 1.95 -2.36
CA ASP A 74 -25.37 3.11 -1.69
C ASP A 74 -26.18 3.48 -0.43
N GLU A 75 -25.60 4.31 0.44
CA GLU A 75 -26.18 4.74 1.72
C GLU A 75 -27.67 5.10 1.60
N CYS A 76 -28.56 4.32 2.25
CA CYS A 76 -30.00 4.57 2.24
C CYS A 76 -30.44 5.37 3.47
N PHE A 77 -31.37 6.30 3.25
CA PHE A 77 -32.05 7.09 4.27
C PHE A 77 -33.46 6.52 4.47
N ILE A 78 -33.84 6.27 5.72
CA ILE A 78 -35.19 5.75 6.04
C ILE A 78 -35.77 6.47 7.25
N ASP A 79 -37.06 6.79 7.15
CA ASP A 79 -37.87 7.41 8.19
C ASP A 79 -38.46 6.39 9.20
N GLU A 80 -38.62 5.12 8.80
CA GLU A 80 -39.18 4.04 9.64
C GLU A 80 -38.20 2.86 9.80
N VAL A 81 -37.59 2.75 10.98
CA VAL A 81 -36.62 1.70 11.31
C VAL A 81 -37.22 0.77 12.37
N GLN A 82 -37.45 -0.50 12.04
CA GLN A 82 -37.99 -1.47 13.01
C GLN A 82 -36.91 -1.98 13.96
N LYS A 83 -35.66 -2.06 13.49
CA LYS A 83 -34.53 -2.58 14.28
C LYS A 83 -33.26 -1.81 13.99
N VAL A 84 -32.50 -1.48 15.02
CA VAL A 84 -31.19 -0.81 14.91
C VAL A 84 -30.12 -1.77 15.42
N TYR A 85 -29.01 -1.88 14.70
CA TYR A 85 -27.89 -2.72 15.05
C TYR A 85 -26.68 -1.88 15.47
N THR A 86 -25.86 -2.40 16.37
CA THR A 86 -24.44 -2.03 16.40
C THR A 86 -23.68 -2.85 15.36
N ILE A 87 -22.54 -2.32 14.89
CA ILE A 87 -21.64 -3.07 13.99
C ILE A 87 -21.19 -4.38 14.64
N ALA A 88 -20.99 -4.37 15.97
CA ALA A 88 -20.61 -5.55 16.74
C ALA A 88 -21.72 -6.60 16.77
N GLU A 89 -22.99 -6.20 17.01
CA GLU A 89 -24.14 -7.11 17.01
C GLU A 89 -24.34 -7.76 15.65
N LEU A 90 -24.36 -6.98 14.57
CA LEU A 90 -24.46 -7.55 13.23
C LEU A 90 -23.26 -8.45 12.94
N GLY A 91 -22.08 -8.03 13.39
CA GLY A 91 -20.86 -8.82 13.33
C GLY A 91 -20.94 -10.18 14.03
N ARG A 92 -21.78 -10.40 15.04
CA ARG A 92 -21.91 -11.72 15.68
C ARG A 92 -22.47 -12.78 14.74
N TYR A 93 -23.29 -12.38 13.77
CA TYR A 93 -23.82 -13.27 12.73
C TYR A 93 -22.79 -13.58 11.63
N PHE A 94 -21.73 -12.79 11.55
CA PHE A 94 -20.68 -12.89 10.53
C PHE A 94 -19.31 -12.95 11.22
N PRO A 95 -18.96 -14.11 11.82
CA PRO A 95 -17.85 -14.22 12.76
C PRO A 95 -16.51 -13.88 12.12
N ASP A 96 -16.32 -14.16 10.84
CA ASP A 96 -15.02 -14.00 10.18
C ASP A 96 -14.58 -12.53 10.17
N PHE A 97 -13.33 -12.29 10.56
CA PHE A 97 -12.68 -10.99 10.43
C PHE A 97 -11.66 -11.07 9.31
N ILE A 98 -11.99 -10.49 8.16
CA ILE A 98 -11.20 -10.65 6.96
C ILE A 98 -9.97 -9.75 7.05
N LYS A 99 -8.80 -10.38 7.10
CA LYS A 99 -7.52 -9.68 7.07
C LYS A 99 -7.20 -9.31 5.63
N PHE A 100 -7.20 -8.01 5.33
CA PHE A 100 -6.75 -7.54 4.04
C PHE A 100 -5.23 -7.63 3.89
N HIS A 101 -4.77 -7.65 2.64
CA HIS A 101 -3.35 -7.70 2.34
C HIS A 101 -2.59 -6.47 2.82
N LYS A 102 -1.31 -6.68 3.12
CA LYS A 102 -0.40 -5.59 3.47
C LYS A 102 -0.31 -4.60 2.30
N PRO A 103 -0.60 -3.31 2.52
CA PRO A 103 -0.55 -2.30 1.47
C PRO A 103 0.90 -1.88 1.18
N LEU A 104 1.09 -1.26 0.01
CA LEU A 104 2.23 -0.39 -0.22
C LEU A 104 1.93 0.94 0.48
N TYR A 105 2.70 1.29 1.52
CA TYR A 105 2.49 2.55 2.22
C TYR A 105 2.99 3.72 1.37
N PRO A 106 2.23 4.84 1.34
CA PRO A 106 2.68 6.03 0.65
C PRO A 106 3.94 6.61 1.29
N SER A 107 4.85 7.13 0.47
CA SER A 107 6.06 7.82 0.96
C SER A 107 5.79 9.23 1.48
N GLY A 108 4.67 9.83 1.06
CA GLY A 108 4.26 11.19 1.43
C GLY A 108 2.82 11.48 0.98
N LYS A 109 2.35 12.71 1.25
CA LYS A 109 0.98 13.16 0.89
C LYS A 109 0.70 13.06 -0.60
N GLU A 110 1.68 13.38 -1.43
CA GLU A 110 1.57 13.33 -2.91
C GLU A 110 1.35 11.91 -3.42
N ASP A 111 1.93 10.91 -2.75
CA ASP A 111 1.84 9.50 -3.14
C ASP A 111 0.62 8.79 -2.52
N PHE A 112 -0.14 9.47 -1.66
CA PHE A 112 -1.28 8.89 -0.92
C PHE A 112 -2.33 8.30 -1.86
N MET A 113 -2.80 9.10 -2.83
CA MET A 113 -3.85 8.66 -3.77
C MET A 113 -3.35 7.52 -4.63
N ARG A 114 -2.10 7.59 -5.11
CA ARG A 114 -1.51 6.53 -5.93
C ARG A 114 -1.44 5.21 -5.16
N SER A 115 -0.93 5.23 -3.94
CA SER A 115 -0.86 4.04 -3.08
C SER A 115 -2.24 3.48 -2.77
N LEU A 116 -3.24 4.34 -2.52
CA LEU A 116 -4.62 3.93 -2.25
C LEU A 116 -5.29 3.34 -3.50
N THR A 117 -5.06 3.89 -4.68
CA THR A 117 -5.55 3.34 -5.95
C THR A 117 -4.94 1.98 -6.25
N ILE A 118 -3.62 1.81 -6.07
CA ILE A 118 -2.95 0.50 -6.24
C ILE A 118 -3.56 -0.54 -5.30
N TYR A 119 -3.85 -0.14 -4.06
CA TYR A 119 -4.49 -1.02 -3.09
C TYR A 119 -5.92 -1.39 -3.49
N ALA A 120 -6.73 -0.43 -3.95
CA ALA A 120 -8.09 -0.69 -4.44
C ALA A 120 -8.09 -1.62 -5.66
N GLN A 121 -7.16 -1.44 -6.60
CA GLN A 121 -6.97 -2.35 -7.74
C GLN A 121 -6.67 -3.77 -7.27
N ARG A 122 -5.83 -3.94 -6.25
CA ARG A 122 -5.56 -5.27 -5.68
C ARG A 122 -6.83 -5.92 -5.12
N LEU A 123 -7.59 -5.17 -4.31
CA LEU A 123 -8.87 -5.65 -3.78
C LEU A 123 -9.86 -6.02 -4.88
N TYR A 124 -9.86 -5.28 -5.99
CA TYR A 124 -10.71 -5.56 -7.14
C TYR A 124 -10.41 -6.94 -7.74
N TYR A 125 -9.13 -7.25 -8.01
CA TYR A 125 -8.74 -8.56 -8.54
C TYR A 125 -8.99 -9.72 -7.57
N GLU A 126 -9.01 -9.44 -6.27
CA GLU A 126 -9.31 -10.43 -5.22
C GLU A 126 -10.82 -10.55 -4.93
N LYS A 127 -11.67 -9.82 -5.67
CA LYS A 127 -13.14 -9.76 -5.47
C LYS A 127 -13.53 -9.29 -4.06
N GLN A 128 -12.74 -8.39 -3.49
CA GLN A 128 -12.89 -7.82 -2.15
C GLN A 128 -13.00 -6.29 -2.16
N LEU A 129 -13.17 -5.69 -3.34
CA LEU A 129 -13.31 -4.24 -3.44
C LEU A 129 -14.68 -3.77 -2.97
N TYR A 130 -14.68 -3.16 -1.79
CA TYR A 130 -15.82 -2.45 -1.23
C TYR A 130 -15.35 -1.06 -0.77
N TYR A 131 -16.25 -0.08 -0.79
CA TYR A 131 -15.96 1.27 -0.29
C TYR A 131 -15.37 1.24 1.12
N GLU A 132 -15.94 0.40 1.98
CA GLU A 132 -15.50 0.16 3.36
C GLU A 132 -14.04 -0.28 3.41
N ALA A 133 -13.62 -1.17 2.52
CA ALA A 133 -12.24 -1.66 2.48
C ALA A 133 -11.26 -0.55 2.03
N VAL A 134 -11.69 0.34 1.14
CA VAL A 134 -10.88 1.50 0.69
C VAL A 134 -10.77 2.54 1.81
N ILE A 135 -11.87 2.88 2.49
CA ILE A 135 -11.83 3.86 3.59
C ILE A 135 -11.03 3.34 4.79
N VAL A 136 -11.09 2.04 5.11
CA VAL A 136 -10.18 1.42 6.11
C VAL A 136 -8.73 1.75 5.79
N MET A 137 -8.33 1.55 4.53
CA MET A 137 -6.95 1.75 4.13
C MET A 137 -6.57 3.23 4.11
N ALA A 138 -7.47 4.10 3.68
CA ALA A 138 -7.26 5.55 3.73
C ALA A 138 -7.02 6.04 5.16
N ILE A 139 -7.84 5.59 6.13
CA ILE A 139 -7.65 5.88 7.56
C ILE A 139 -6.31 5.33 8.03
N HIS A 140 -6.00 4.07 7.69
CA HIS A 140 -4.78 3.42 8.13
C HIS A 140 -3.52 4.13 7.60
N PHE A 141 -3.51 4.57 6.34
CA PHE A 141 -2.44 5.38 5.78
C PHE A 141 -2.30 6.70 6.50
N ASN A 142 -3.41 7.41 6.72
CA ASN A 142 -3.41 8.70 7.41
C ASN A 142 -2.85 8.61 8.83
N THR A 143 -3.27 7.61 9.60
CA THR A 143 -2.82 7.40 10.97
C THR A 143 -1.34 6.99 11.03
N LYS A 144 -0.90 6.07 10.17
CA LYS A 144 0.50 5.59 10.21
C LYS A 144 1.50 6.54 9.58
N GLY A 145 1.11 7.25 8.54
CA GLY A 145 1.95 8.23 7.85
C GLY A 145 1.90 9.63 8.44
N GLY A 146 0.97 9.91 9.36
CA GLY A 146 0.83 11.21 10.00
C GLY A 146 0.45 12.33 9.03
N TYR A 147 -0.35 12.03 8.00
CA TYR A 147 -0.65 13.00 6.93
C TYR A 147 -1.65 14.10 7.34
N GLY A 148 -2.37 13.91 8.45
CA GLY A 148 -3.25 14.93 9.03
C GLY A 148 -4.51 15.23 8.21
N TYR A 149 -4.96 14.31 7.35
CA TYR A 149 -6.24 14.46 6.66
C TYR A 149 -7.41 14.28 7.64
N SER A 150 -8.46 15.08 7.46
CA SER A 150 -9.73 14.91 8.15
C SER A 150 -10.49 13.69 7.62
N PHE A 151 -11.42 13.15 8.44
CA PHE A 151 -12.25 12.03 8.00
C PHE A 151 -13.08 12.34 6.75
N ARG A 152 -13.57 13.58 6.61
CA ARG A 152 -14.28 14.05 5.41
C ARG A 152 -13.42 13.96 4.16
N GLU A 153 -12.15 14.38 4.23
CA GLU A 153 -11.21 14.28 3.12
C GLU A 153 -10.91 12.81 2.78
N LEU A 154 -10.75 11.95 3.79
CA LEU A 154 -10.53 10.52 3.57
C LEU A 154 -11.72 9.86 2.87
N ASN A 155 -12.95 10.20 3.27
CA ASN A 155 -14.16 9.73 2.61
C ASN A 155 -14.22 10.19 1.15
N ALA A 156 -13.94 11.48 0.89
CA ALA A 156 -13.92 12.01 -0.47
C ALA A 156 -12.87 11.29 -1.34
N LYS A 157 -11.67 11.04 -0.80
CA LYS A 157 -10.60 10.30 -1.49
C LYS A 157 -10.99 8.85 -1.78
N ALA A 158 -11.64 8.17 -0.83
CA ALA A 158 -12.13 6.81 -1.02
C ALA A 158 -13.24 6.75 -2.09
N LYS A 159 -14.20 7.69 -2.06
CA LYS A 159 -15.27 7.79 -3.07
C LYS A 159 -14.70 8.04 -4.47
N ALA A 160 -13.77 8.99 -4.60
CA ALA A 160 -13.11 9.30 -5.87
C ALA A 160 -12.41 8.07 -6.49
N ILE A 161 -11.90 7.14 -5.67
CA ILE A 161 -11.31 5.88 -6.17
C ILE A 161 -12.36 4.89 -6.65
N MET A 162 -13.51 4.82 -5.96
CA MET A 162 -14.62 3.93 -6.35
C MET A 162 -15.26 4.34 -7.69
N GLU A 163 -15.19 5.63 -8.02
CA GLU A 163 -15.65 6.25 -9.27
C GLU A 163 -14.66 6.13 -10.43
N LEU A 164 -13.42 5.66 -10.18
CA LEU A 164 -12.46 5.45 -11.27
C LEU A 164 -12.96 4.36 -12.21
N ASP A 165 -12.74 4.62 -13.49
CA ASP A 165 -12.99 3.69 -14.58
C ASP A 165 -12.19 2.38 -14.38
N ARG A 166 -12.93 1.32 -14.04
CA ARG A 166 -12.38 0.01 -13.67
C ARG A 166 -11.85 -0.75 -14.88
N ASP A 167 -12.32 -0.44 -16.09
CA ASP A 167 -11.84 -1.10 -17.32
C ASP A 167 -10.38 -0.72 -17.61
N LYS A 168 -9.94 0.44 -17.10
CA LYS A 168 -8.54 0.87 -17.15
C LYS A 168 -7.65 0.19 -16.12
N TRP A 169 -8.22 -0.50 -15.13
CA TRP A 169 -7.44 -1.26 -14.17
C TRP A 169 -6.93 -2.51 -14.88
N LYS A 170 -5.71 -2.42 -15.39
CA LYS A 170 -5.07 -3.48 -16.18
C LYS A 170 -4.97 -4.77 -15.38
N VAL A 171 -5.57 -5.80 -15.95
CA VAL A 171 -5.51 -7.22 -15.57
C VAL A 171 -4.10 -7.59 -15.09
N LYS A 172 -4.07 -8.43 -14.05
CA LYS A 172 -2.89 -9.14 -13.53
C LYS A 172 -1.89 -9.41 -14.66
N LEU A 173 -0.69 -8.83 -14.55
CA LEU A 173 0.38 -9.06 -15.52
C LEU A 173 0.54 -10.56 -15.76
N THR A 174 0.64 -10.96 -17.01
CA THR A 174 0.96 -12.34 -17.35
C THR A 174 2.32 -12.71 -16.77
N ASP A 175 2.58 -13.99 -16.53
CA ASP A 175 3.88 -14.45 -16.00
C ASP A 175 5.06 -13.97 -16.86
N LYS A 176 4.84 -13.82 -18.17
CA LYS A 176 5.83 -13.27 -19.11
C LYS A 176 6.13 -11.79 -18.81
N GLU A 177 5.09 -10.97 -18.70
CA GLU A 177 5.24 -9.54 -18.39
C GLU A 177 5.81 -9.32 -16.98
N LEU A 178 5.42 -10.17 -16.03
CA LEU A 178 5.94 -10.11 -14.65
C LEU A 178 7.44 -10.45 -14.61
N LYS A 179 7.88 -11.51 -15.30
CA LYS A 179 9.31 -11.83 -15.46
C LYS A 179 10.07 -10.70 -16.14
N GLU A 180 9.50 -10.08 -17.16
CA GLU A 180 10.12 -8.96 -17.86
C GLU A 180 10.25 -7.72 -16.97
N ALA A 181 9.20 -7.38 -16.21
CA ALA A 181 9.22 -6.27 -15.26
C ALA A 181 10.25 -6.49 -14.14
N HIS A 182 10.33 -7.71 -13.59
CA HIS A 182 11.34 -8.08 -12.60
C HIS A 182 12.76 -7.98 -13.18
N SER A 183 12.97 -8.43 -14.42
CA SER A 183 14.25 -8.31 -15.12
C SER A 183 14.65 -6.84 -15.34
N LYS A 184 13.72 -6.00 -15.81
CA LYS A 184 13.93 -4.55 -15.98
C LYS A 184 14.27 -3.86 -14.66
N GLY A 185 13.53 -4.17 -13.58
CA GLY A 185 13.80 -3.66 -12.24
C GLY A 185 15.18 -4.07 -11.71
N GLY A 186 15.55 -5.35 -11.92
CA GLY A 186 16.87 -5.86 -11.58
C GLY A 186 17.99 -5.13 -12.31
N LYS A 187 17.86 -4.95 -13.65
CA LYS A 187 18.81 -4.19 -14.48
C LYS A 187 18.97 -2.75 -14.01
N LYS A 188 17.86 -2.06 -13.72
CA LYS A 188 17.89 -0.67 -13.22
C LYS A 188 18.62 -0.57 -11.88
N ARG A 189 18.39 -1.51 -10.95
CA ARG A 189 19.09 -1.53 -9.65
C ARG A 189 20.59 -1.79 -9.80
N VAL A 190 20.98 -2.71 -10.69
CA VAL A 190 22.40 -2.98 -10.99
C VAL A 190 23.06 -1.76 -11.62
N GLN A 191 22.37 -1.10 -12.55
CA GLN A 191 22.85 0.12 -13.22
C GLN A 191 23.08 1.26 -12.21
N GLN A 192 22.09 1.54 -11.34
CA GLN A 192 22.22 2.56 -10.28
C GLN A 192 23.38 2.26 -9.32
N LYS A 193 23.56 0.99 -8.92
CA LYS A 193 24.70 0.60 -8.10
C LYS A 193 26.04 0.80 -8.81
N ARG A 194 26.11 0.46 -10.11
CA ARG A 194 27.32 0.68 -10.92
C ARG A 194 27.66 2.16 -11.04
N GLU A 195 26.66 3.01 -11.25
CA GLU A 195 26.84 4.47 -11.33
C GLU A 195 27.30 5.07 -10.01
N GLN A 196 26.69 4.69 -8.88
CA GLN A 196 27.15 5.10 -7.56
C GLN A 196 28.59 4.64 -7.28
N PHE A 197 28.89 3.38 -7.60
CA PHE A 197 30.23 2.83 -7.43
C PHE A 197 31.27 3.53 -8.32
N ALA A 198 30.91 3.86 -9.55
CA ALA A 198 31.77 4.61 -10.47
C ALA A 198 32.10 6.00 -9.92
N LYS A 199 31.09 6.73 -9.43
CA LYS A 199 31.27 8.05 -8.78
C LYS A 199 32.18 7.98 -7.56
N LEU A 200 31.98 6.98 -6.70
CA LEU A 200 32.83 6.78 -5.52
C LEU A 200 34.27 6.45 -5.92
N LYS A 201 34.47 5.59 -6.93
CA LYS A 201 35.80 5.24 -7.43
C LYS A 201 36.51 6.44 -8.05
N GLU A 202 35.79 7.28 -8.80
CA GLU A 202 36.33 8.51 -9.38
C GLU A 202 36.77 9.50 -8.29
N ARG A 203 35.93 9.71 -7.27
CA ARG A 203 36.28 10.56 -6.12
C ARG A 203 37.48 10.00 -5.35
N ALA A 204 37.55 8.69 -5.18
CA ALA A 204 38.70 8.02 -4.57
C ALA A 204 39.99 8.18 -5.38
N LEU A 205 39.92 8.14 -6.73
CA LEU A 205 41.04 8.43 -7.61
C LEU A 205 41.55 9.86 -7.43
N GLN A 206 40.64 10.83 -7.31
CA GLN A 206 40.99 12.23 -7.07
C GLN A 206 41.67 12.42 -5.70
N MET A 207 41.06 11.91 -4.62
CA MET A 207 41.64 11.95 -3.28
C MET A 207 43.01 11.25 -3.22
N ARG A 208 43.19 10.17 -4.01
CA ARG A 208 44.47 9.49 -4.11
C ARG A 208 45.53 10.38 -4.77
N LYS A 209 45.21 11.03 -5.89
CA LYS A 209 46.09 12.00 -6.56
C LYS A 209 46.48 13.17 -5.65
N GLU A 210 45.58 13.59 -4.76
CA GLU A 210 45.80 14.64 -3.76
C GLU A 210 46.71 14.21 -2.60
N GLY A 211 47.15 12.95 -2.54
CA GLY A 211 48.10 12.49 -1.52
C GLY A 211 47.50 11.55 -0.48
N MET A 212 46.17 11.36 -0.44
CA MET A 212 45.54 10.62 0.66
C MET A 212 45.92 9.14 0.69
N THR A 213 46.07 8.61 1.91
CA THR A 213 46.28 7.19 2.15
C THR A 213 44.97 6.41 1.87
N LEU A 214 45.08 5.11 1.55
CA LEU A 214 43.89 4.30 1.29
C LEU A 214 42.95 4.22 2.51
N LYS A 215 43.51 4.29 3.73
CA LYS A 215 42.75 4.34 4.98
C LYS A 215 41.93 5.63 5.09
N ALA A 216 42.57 6.78 4.86
CA ALA A 216 41.88 8.07 4.88
C ALA A 216 40.78 8.16 3.80
N ILE A 217 41.01 7.60 2.61
CA ILE A 217 40.00 7.52 1.54
C ILE A 217 38.81 6.64 1.97
N SER A 218 39.08 5.51 2.64
CA SER A 218 38.02 4.61 3.11
C SER A 218 37.12 5.26 4.16
N GLU A 219 37.71 6.03 5.07
CA GLU A 219 37.00 6.79 6.10
C GLU A 219 36.19 7.94 5.48
N ALA A 220 36.79 8.71 4.56
CA ALA A 220 36.15 9.87 3.92
C ALA A 220 34.98 9.51 2.98
N LEU A 221 35.00 8.31 2.40
CA LEU A 221 33.95 7.83 1.48
C LEU A 221 32.98 6.85 2.15
N GLU A 222 33.13 6.58 3.45
CA GLU A 222 32.31 5.64 4.22
C GLU A 222 32.23 4.23 3.57
N VAL A 223 33.34 3.77 3.00
CA VAL A 223 33.45 2.45 2.36
C VAL A 223 34.52 1.60 3.02
N SER A 224 34.36 0.27 3.01
CA SER A 224 35.37 -0.61 3.60
C SER A 224 36.74 -0.44 2.93
N LEU A 225 37.81 -0.56 3.71
CA LEU A 225 39.18 -0.51 3.18
C LEU A 225 39.41 -1.57 2.09
N ARG A 226 38.77 -2.74 2.22
CA ARG A 226 38.79 -3.81 1.21
C ARG A 226 38.19 -3.34 -0.13
N THR A 227 37.12 -2.56 -0.09
CA THR A 227 36.49 -1.98 -1.28
C THR A 227 37.46 -1.04 -1.99
N VAL A 228 38.14 -0.16 -1.25
CA VAL A 228 39.13 0.77 -1.81
C VAL A 228 40.33 0.03 -2.39
N HIS A 229 40.81 -1.02 -1.71
CA HIS A 229 41.89 -1.87 -2.20
C HIS A 229 41.53 -2.55 -3.53
N ASN A 230 40.29 -3.03 -3.67
CA ASN A 230 39.79 -3.65 -4.89
C ASN A 230 39.68 -2.67 -6.08
N TRP A 231 39.64 -1.36 -5.82
CA TRP A 231 39.65 -0.36 -6.90
C TRP A 231 41.01 -0.23 -7.60
N LYS A 232 42.07 -0.83 -7.05
CA LYS A 232 43.44 -0.83 -7.61
C LYS A 232 43.89 0.59 -7.99
N LEU A 233 43.67 1.54 -7.09
CA LEU A 233 44.06 2.93 -7.29
C LEU A 233 45.60 3.01 -7.49
N PRO A 234 46.09 3.85 -8.41
CA PRO A 234 47.52 3.98 -8.66
C PRO A 234 48.27 4.41 -7.39
N LYS A 235 49.51 3.93 -7.24
CA LYS A 235 50.41 4.38 -6.17
C LYS A 235 50.84 5.82 -6.47
N ASN A 236 50.86 6.67 -5.45
CA ASN A 236 51.41 8.00 -5.59
C ASN A 236 52.91 7.90 -5.91
N SER A 237 53.30 8.44 -7.06
CA SER A 237 54.69 8.54 -7.49
C SER A 237 55.49 9.61 -6.73
N SER A 238 54.85 10.39 -5.84
CA SER A 238 55.47 11.47 -5.05
C SER A 238 56.26 11.00 -3.83
N THR A 239 56.32 9.70 -3.54
CA THR A 239 57.20 9.14 -2.49
C THR A 239 58.32 8.33 -3.12
N LYS A 240 59.22 9.01 -3.85
CA LYS A 240 60.61 8.57 -3.97
C LYS A 240 61.33 9.00 -2.69
N THR A 241 61.34 8.15 -1.68
CA THR A 241 62.24 8.29 -0.53
C THR A 241 63.68 8.12 -1.02
N SER A 242 64.41 9.22 -1.14
CA SER A 242 65.87 9.21 -1.34
C SER A 242 66.54 8.79 -0.03
N SER A 243 66.76 7.49 0.17
CA SER A 243 67.73 7.04 1.17
C SER A 243 69.13 7.13 0.57
N LYS A 244 69.70 8.33 0.56
CA LYS A 244 71.14 8.55 0.37
C LYS A 244 71.73 8.79 1.75
N THR A 245 72.13 7.70 2.41
CA THR A 245 72.94 7.79 3.63
C THR A 245 74.39 7.98 3.18
N ASP A 246 74.78 9.23 2.93
CA ASP A 246 76.18 9.63 2.81
C ASP A 246 76.77 9.64 4.23
N HIS A 247 77.63 8.68 4.54
CA HIS A 247 78.47 8.73 5.72
C HIS A 247 79.92 8.81 5.27
N ARG A 248 80.43 10.04 5.18
CA ARG A 248 81.86 10.32 5.14
C ARG A 248 82.21 11.45 6.11
N ASP A 249 83.02 11.04 7.08
CA ASP A 249 84.16 11.72 7.69
C ASP A 249 83.98 13.10 8.34
N THR A 250 84.43 13.19 9.59
CA THR A 250 85.53 14.11 9.92
C THR A 250 86.22 13.76 11.25
N LYS A 251 87.49 13.34 11.13
CA LYS A 251 88.67 13.65 11.97
C LYS A 251 88.45 14.33 13.34
N LYS A 252 89.22 13.88 14.35
CA LYS A 252 90.41 14.63 14.84
C LYS A 252 91.22 13.88 15.93
N ARG A 253 92.54 13.92 15.70
CA ARG A 253 93.70 13.89 16.61
C ARG A 253 94.02 12.61 17.37
#